data_AF-A0A2I0NCQ7-F1
#
_entry.id   AF-A0A2I0NCQ7-F1
#
_cell.length_a   1.000
_cell.length_b   1.000
_cell.length_c   1.000
_cell.angle_alpha   90.00
_cell.angle_beta   90.00
_cell.angle_gamma   90.00
#
_symmetry.space_group_name_H-M   'P 1'
#
loop_
_entity.id
_entity.type
_entity.pdbx_description
1 polymer ?
#
loop_
_entity_poly.entity_id
_entity_poly.type
_entity_poly.pdbx_seq_one_letter_code
_entity_poly.pdbx_strand_id
1 'polypeptide(L)'
;MVSIRLPEELEKKLIEIAKVDKKTKTEIIKLALTKFINDFEKNTTPFELGKDLFGKYGSNKGNLSKDRKKILKEKLRDKYTH
;
A
#
# COMPACT_ATOMS: atom_id res chain seq x y z
N MET A 1 24.64 2.58 -2.30
CA MET A 1 24.64 1.61 -3.43
C MET A 1 24.05 0.32 -2.93
N VAL A 2 23.01 -0.19 -3.59
CA VAL A 2 22.50 -1.54 -3.32
C VAL A 2 23.23 -2.49 -4.27
N SER A 3 23.90 -3.52 -3.73
CA SER A 3 24.53 -4.57 -4.54
C SER A 3 23.65 -5.81 -4.47
N ILE A 4 23.15 -6.25 -5.63
CA ILE A 4 22.28 -7.42 -5.76
C ILE A 4 23.02 -8.44 -6.60
N ARG A 5 23.09 -9.69 -6.12
CA ARG A 5 23.51 -10.82 -6.95
C ARG A 5 22.34 -11.26 -7.80
N LEU A 6 22.48 -11.13 -9.11
CA LEU A 6 21.54 -11.70 -10.07
C LEU A 6 22.04 -13.09 -10.50
N PRO A 7 21.14 -14.07 -10.67
CA PRO A 7 21.43 -15.31 -11.40
C PRO A 7 21.92 -15.00 -12.82
N GLU A 8 22.85 -15.82 -13.34
CA GLU A 8 23.42 -15.62 -14.70
C GLU A 8 22.36 -15.54 -15.80
N GLU A 9 21.26 -16.29 -15.66
CA GLU A 9 20.17 -16.28 -16.63
C GLU A 9 19.47 -14.91 -16.71
N LEU A 10 19.24 -14.27 -15.56
CA LEU A 10 18.63 -12.94 -15.49
C LEU A 10 19.60 -11.86 -15.99
N GLU A 11 20.90 -12.03 -15.75
CA GLU A 11 21.90 -11.08 -16.26
C GLU A 11 22.00 -11.12 -17.79
N LYS A 12 21.94 -12.32 -18.40
CA LYS A 12 21.90 -12.46 -19.86
C LYS A 12 20.66 -11.78 -20.46
N LYS A 13 19.47 -12.04 -19.91
CA LYS A 13 18.22 -11.38 -20.33
C LYS A 13 18.30 -9.87 -20.16
N LEU A 14 18.88 -9.38 -19.07
CA LEU A 14 19.06 -7.94 -18.84
C LEU A 14 19.99 -7.31 -19.89
N ILE A 15 21.08 -7.99 -20.27
CA ILE A 15 22.00 -7.53 -21.32
C ILE A 15 21.31 -7.48 -22.68
N GLU A 16 20.50 -8.48 -23.02
CA GLU A 16 19.73 -8.50 -24.26
C GLU A 16 18.73 -7.35 -24.33
N ILE A 17 17.96 -7.13 -23.26
CA ILE A 17 16.99 -6.03 -23.17
C ILE A 17 17.72 -4.68 -23.24
N ALA A 18 18.88 -4.53 -22.58
CA ALA A 18 19.68 -3.31 -22.65
C ALA A 18 20.17 -3.00 -24.06
N LYS A 19 20.53 -4.02 -24.86
CA LYS A 19 20.91 -3.85 -26.26
C LYS A 19 19.74 -3.40 -27.12
N VAL A 20 18.55 -3.96 -26.90
CA VAL A 20 17.35 -3.65 -27.69
C VAL A 20 16.81 -2.25 -27.35
N ASP A 21 16.68 -1.93 -26.07
CA ASP A 21 16.06 -0.69 -25.60
C ASP A 21 17.03 0.52 -25.60
N LYS A 22 18.30 0.31 -25.97
CA LYS A 22 19.40 1.30 -25.94
C LYS A 22 19.57 2.01 -24.59
N LYS A 23 19.17 1.36 -23.50
CA LYS A 23 19.25 1.90 -22.13
C LYS A 23 20.32 1.20 -21.34
N THR A 24 20.78 1.87 -20.29
CA THR A 24 21.76 1.27 -19.38
C THR A 24 21.10 0.16 -18.53
N LYS A 25 21.89 -0.83 -18.13
CA LYS A 25 21.43 -1.91 -17.21
C LYS A 25 20.75 -1.34 -15.97
N THR A 26 21.33 -0.29 -15.40
CA THR A 26 20.82 0.43 -14.22
C THR A 26 19.45 1.04 -14.45
N GLU A 27 19.22 1.61 -15.63
CA GLU A 27 17.96 2.27 -15.97
C GLU A 27 16.82 1.27 -16.16
N ILE A 28 17.12 0.11 -16.76
CA ILE A 28 16.16 -1.00 -16.87
C ILE A 28 15.82 -1.55 -15.48
N ILE A 29 16.81 -1.74 -14.61
CA ILE A 29 16.58 -2.21 -13.23
C ILE A 29 15.70 -1.21 -12.47
N LYS A 30 15.97 0.10 -12.59
CA LYS A 30 15.13 1.14 -11.98
C LYS A 30 13.69 1.05 -12.48
N LEU A 31 13.50 0.93 -13.79
CA LEU A 31 12.17 0.88 -14.40
C LEU A 31 11.39 -0.37 -13.96
N ALA A 32 12.06 -1.52 -13.88
CA ALA A 32 11.48 -2.76 -13.37
C ALA A 32 11.07 -2.64 -11.90
N LEU A 33 11.92 -2.06 -11.06
CA LEU A 33 11.61 -1.81 -9.64
C LEU A 33 10.44 -0.85 -9.47
N THR A 34 10.41 0.26 -10.20
CA THR A 34 9.29 1.20 -10.17
C THR A 34 7.99 0.53 -10.58
N LYS A 35 8.02 -0.30 -11.63
CA LYS A 35 6.83 -1.04 -12.07
C LYS A 35 6.37 -2.06 -11.02
N PHE A 36 7.31 -2.79 -10.42
CA PHE A 36 7.00 -3.75 -9.35
C PHE A 36 6.38 -3.07 -8.14
N ILE A 37 6.94 -1.93 -7.69
CA ILE A 37 6.39 -1.15 -6.57
C ILE A 37 4.99 -0.63 -6.92
N ASN A 38 4.80 -0.06 -8.10
CA ASN A 38 3.50 0.43 -8.54
C ASN A 38 2.45 -0.69 -8.64
N ASP A 39 2.83 -1.86 -9.16
CA ASP A 39 1.92 -3.01 -9.21
C ASP A 39 1.62 -3.56 -7.81
N PHE A 40 2.59 -3.51 -6.89
CA PHE A 40 2.38 -3.86 -5.49
C PHE A 40 1.44 -2.87 -4.77
N GLU A 41 1.61 -1.57 -5.01
CA GLU A 41 0.73 -0.51 -4.51
C GLU A 41 -0.69 -0.57 -5.11
N LYS A 42 -0.82 -0.99 -6.36
CA LYS A 42 -2.14 -1.22 -6.99
C LYS A 42 -2.87 -2.44 -6.42
N ASN A 43 -2.11 -3.46 -6.01
CA ASN A 43 -2.67 -4.66 -5.40
C ASN A 43 -3.00 -4.48 -3.91
N THR A 44 -2.52 -3.40 -3.29
CA THR A 44 -2.98 -3.03 -1.95
C THR A 44 -4.40 -2.50 -2.08
N THR A 45 -5.33 -3.09 -1.34
CA THR A 45 -6.74 -2.72 -1.47
C THR A 45 -6.90 -1.23 -1.12
N PRO A 46 -7.84 -0.49 -1.76
CA PRO A 46 -8.10 0.92 -1.41
C PRO A 46 -8.32 1.15 0.09
N PHE A 47 -8.78 0.12 0.79
CA PHE A 47 -8.93 0.08 2.24
C PHE A 47 -7.58 0.11 3.01
N GLU A 48 -6.57 -0.64 2.55
CA GLU A 48 -5.24 -0.65 3.15
C GLU A 48 -4.50 0.66 2.91
N LEU A 49 -4.60 1.22 1.70
CA LEU A 49 -4.06 2.54 1.36
C LEU A 49 -4.65 3.65 2.24
N GLY A 50 -5.95 3.58 2.54
CA GLY A 50 -6.62 4.54 3.41
C GLY A 50 -6.43 4.28 4.91
N LYS A 51 -5.90 3.13 5.34
CA LYS A 51 -5.85 2.71 6.76
C LYS A 51 -5.10 3.71 7.64
N ASP A 52 -4.04 4.32 7.14
CA ASP A 52 -3.27 5.34 7.87
C ASP A 52 -3.94 6.73 7.87
N LEU A 53 -4.93 6.94 7.00
CA LEU A 53 -5.72 8.17 6.93
C LEU A 53 -7.06 8.04 7.68
N PHE A 54 -7.59 6.81 7.80
CA PHE A 54 -8.79 6.52 8.58
C PHE A 54 -8.47 6.61 10.08
N GLY A 55 -9.21 7.46 10.81
CA GLY A 55 -9.08 7.60 12.27
C GLY A 55 -8.17 8.73 12.75
N LYS A 56 -7.44 9.43 11.87
CA LYS A 56 -6.62 10.61 12.25
C LYS A 56 -7.47 11.80 12.76
N TYR A 57 -8.73 11.92 12.31
CA TYR A 57 -9.64 13.01 12.68
C TYR A 57 -11.05 12.53 13.07
N GLY A 58 -11.17 11.51 13.93
CA GLY A 58 -12.48 11.06 14.38
C GLY A 58 -12.45 10.38 15.75
N SER A 59 -13.02 11.04 16.76
CA SER A 59 -13.39 10.60 18.13
C SER A 59 -12.51 9.57 18.88
N ASN A 60 -11.31 9.24 18.40
CA ASN A 60 -10.39 8.19 18.88
C ASN A 60 -11.02 6.79 19.08
N LYS A 61 -12.21 6.54 18.53
CA LYS A 61 -13.01 5.33 18.77
C LYS A 61 -13.20 4.58 17.46
N GLY A 62 -12.32 3.62 17.18
CA GLY A 62 -12.41 2.72 16.02
C GLY A 62 -13.60 1.75 16.05
N ASN A 63 -14.41 1.75 17.13
CA ASN A 63 -15.56 0.86 17.28
C ASN A 63 -16.90 1.50 16.93
N LEU A 64 -16.94 2.77 16.51
CA LEU A 64 -18.17 3.51 16.22
C LEU A 64 -19.06 2.81 15.16
N SER A 65 -18.43 2.15 14.19
CA SER A 65 -19.14 1.39 13.15
C SER A 65 -19.56 -0.01 13.63
N LYS A 66 -18.74 -0.68 14.43
CA LYS A 66 -19.01 -2.05 14.92
C LYS A 66 -20.09 -2.05 16.00
N ASP A 67 -19.98 -1.14 16.96
CA ASP A 67 -20.85 -1.09 18.14
C ASP A 67 -21.94 -0.01 18.01
N ARG A 68 -22.25 0.43 16.77
CA ARG A 68 -23.17 1.54 16.47
C ARG A 68 -24.48 1.45 17.25
N LYS A 69 -25.09 0.26 17.32
CA LYS A 69 -26.37 0.03 18.02
C LYS A 69 -26.25 0.19 19.54
N LYS A 70 -25.13 -0.26 20.14
CA LYS A 70 -24.91 -0.17 21.59
C LYS A 70 -24.66 1.28 22.00
N ILE A 71 -23.79 1.98 21.27
CA ILE A 71 -23.46 3.39 21.52
C ILE A 71 -24.70 4.29 21.35
N LEU A 72 -25.54 4.02 20.35
CA LEU A 72 -26.77 4.79 20.14
C LEU A 72 -27.77 4.59 21.29
N LYS A 73 -27.92 3.35 21.78
CA LYS A 73 -28.80 3.05 22.91
C LYS A 73 -28.33 3.71 24.20
N GLU A 74 -27.03 3.68 24.49
CA GLU A 74 -26.45 4.39 25.64
C GLU A 74 -26.70 5.90 25.55
N LYS A 75 -26.39 6.53 24.41
CA LYS A 75 -26.64 7.97 24.21
C LYS A 75 -28.12 8.36 24.34
N LEU A 76 -29.04 7.53 23.86
CA LEU A 76 -30.47 7.77 24.03
C LEU A 76 -30.86 7.62 25.50
N ARG A 77 -30.37 6.59 26.19
CA ARG A 77 -30.66 6.37 27.61
C ARG A 77 -30.14 7.51 28.48
N ASP A 78 -28.94 8.03 28.21
CA ASP A 78 -28.38 9.20 28.90
C ASP A 78 -29.21 10.47 28.63
N LYS A 79 -29.80 10.62 27.43
CA LYS A 79 -30.63 11.78 27.09
C LYS A 79 -32.00 11.76 27.76
N TYR A 80 -32.55 10.57 28.01
CA TYR A 80 -33.90 10.37 28.55
C TYR A 80 -33.92 9.89 30.02
N THR A 81 -32.76 9.83 30.68
CA THR A 81 -32.67 9.63 32.14
C THR A 81 -32.62 11.01 32.80
N HIS A 82 -33.77 11.65 32.88
CA HIS A 82 -34.08 12.76 33.77
C HIS A 82 -35.52 12.59 34.24
#